data_AF-A0A7Y9PGL5-F1
#
_entry.id   AF-A0A7Y9PGL5-F1
#
_cell.length_a   1.000
_cell.length_b   1.000
_cell.length_c   1.000
_cell.angle_alpha   90.00
_cell.angle_beta   90.00
_cell.angle_gamma   90.00
#
_symmetry.space_group_name_H-M   'P 1'
#
loop_
_entity.id
_entity.type
_entity.pdbx_description
1 polymer ?
#
loop_
_entity_poly.entity_id
_entity_poly.type
_entity_poly.pdbx_seq_one_letter_code
_entity_poly.pdbx_strand_id
1 'polypeptide(L)'
;MATNAQVVTRVQGKSPVAPIVVLVAGWLVPGAGHFLLKKWGRGALLLVSIAAMFSIGLALQGKVYVPGTSELLDILNFVGDLGNGCLYFVARAMDLGASSVQTAVADYGSKFIVVAGLLNIICAVDAHSLATGRKRS
;
A
#
# COMPACT_ATOMS: atom_id res chain seq x y z
N MET A 1 -52.91 -10.45 -8.31
CA MET A 1 -52.03 -9.28 -8.61
C MET A 1 -50.71 -9.49 -7.88
N ALA A 2 -49.72 -10.08 -8.55
CA ALA A 2 -48.38 -10.24 -8.00
C ALA A 2 -47.52 -9.05 -8.49
N THR A 3 -47.16 -8.17 -7.56
CA THR A 3 -46.23 -7.06 -7.81
C THR A 3 -44.85 -7.65 -8.11
N ASN A 4 -44.45 -7.59 -9.38
CA ASN A 4 -43.09 -7.88 -9.81
C ASN A 4 -42.16 -6.82 -9.20
N ALA A 5 -41.45 -7.19 -8.15
CA ALA A 5 -40.32 -6.44 -7.64
C ALA A 5 -39.25 -6.42 -8.74
N GLN A 6 -39.29 -5.37 -9.57
CA GLN A 6 -38.23 -5.02 -10.50
C GLN A 6 -36.96 -4.78 -9.68
N VAL A 7 -36.14 -5.82 -9.57
CA VAL A 7 -34.75 -5.71 -9.14
C VAL A 7 -34.10 -4.76 -10.13
N VAL A 8 -33.99 -3.48 -9.73
CA VAL A 8 -33.28 -2.45 -10.47
C VAL A 8 -31.85 -2.96 -10.63
N THR A 9 -31.59 -3.63 -11.74
CA THR A 9 -30.25 -4.01 -12.19
C THR A 9 -29.60 -2.70 -12.60
N ARG A 10 -29.06 -2.01 -11.59
CA ARG A 10 -28.40 -0.73 -11.76
C ARG A 10 -27.23 -1.00 -12.70
N VAL A 11 -27.38 -0.57 -13.96
CA VAL A 11 -26.37 -0.66 -15.00
C VAL A 11 -25.08 -0.11 -14.38
N GLN A 12 -24.16 -1.04 -14.09
CA GLN A 12 -22.88 -0.73 -13.48
C GLN A 12 -22.15 0.16 -14.48
N GLY A 13 -22.00 1.43 -14.14
CA GLY A 13 -21.11 2.33 -14.87
C GLY A 13 -19.72 1.74 -14.81
N LYS A 14 -19.31 1.09 -15.90
CA LYS A 14 -17.98 0.52 -16.08
C LYS A 14 -16.99 1.67 -15.94
N SER A 15 -16.30 1.77 -14.80
CA SER A 15 -15.12 2.61 -14.68
C SER A 15 -14.21 2.29 -15.87
N PRO A 16 -13.73 3.26 -16.66
CA PRO A 16 -12.99 2.99 -17.90
C PRO A 16 -11.63 2.31 -17.66
N VAL A 17 -11.23 2.16 -16.39
CA VAL A 17 -9.98 1.56 -15.95
C VAL A 17 -10.28 0.22 -15.28
N ALA A 18 -9.65 -0.85 -15.75
CA ALA A 18 -9.84 -2.19 -15.18
C ALA A 18 -9.49 -2.18 -13.68
N PRO A 19 -10.32 -2.74 -12.78
CA PRO A 19 -10.08 -2.75 -11.33
C PRO A 19 -8.70 -3.32 -10.95
N ILE A 20 -8.23 -4.32 -11.70
CA ILE A 20 -6.89 -4.91 -11.56
C ILE A 20 -5.79 -3.86 -11.78
N VAL A 21 -5.93 -2.97 -12.75
CA VAL A 21 -4.95 -1.91 -13.02
C VAL A 21 -4.89 -0.91 -11.87
N VAL A 22 -6.03 -0.63 -11.23
CA VAL A 22 -6.10 0.24 -10.05
C VAL A 22 -5.42 -0.40 -8.84
N LEU A 23 -5.57 -1.72 -8.67
CA LEU A 23 -4.93 -2.48 -7.60
C LEU A 23 -3.42 -2.56 -7.79
N VAL A 24 -2.96 -2.92 -9.00
CA VAL A 24 -1.53 -2.99 -9.32
C VAL A 24 -0.89 -1.61 -9.22
N ALA A 25 -1.53 -0.57 -9.76
CA ALA A 25 -1.01 0.79 -9.66
C ALA A 25 -0.98 1.29 -8.21
N GLY A 26 -2.04 1.06 -7.44
CA GLY A 26 -2.12 1.46 -6.03
C GLY A 26 -1.15 0.70 -5.12
N TRP A 27 -0.81 -0.53 -5.46
CA TRP A 27 0.22 -1.30 -4.76
C TRP A 27 1.63 -0.83 -5.17
N LEU A 28 1.87 -0.62 -6.47
CA LEU A 28 3.18 -0.22 -6.99
C LEU A 28 3.58 1.19 -6.51
N VAL A 29 2.66 2.14 -6.58
CA VAL A 29 2.89 3.52 -6.16
C VAL A 29 1.83 3.90 -5.11
N PRO A 30 2.26 4.23 -3.88
CA PRO A 30 1.35 4.68 -2.83
C PRO A 30 0.43 5.80 -3.34
N GLY A 31 -0.88 5.57 -3.31
CA GLY A 31 -1.89 6.54 -3.75
C GLY A 31 -2.19 6.57 -5.26
N ALA A 32 -1.46 5.86 -6.13
CA ALA A 32 -1.71 5.87 -7.59
C ALA A 32 -3.08 5.30 -7.99
N GLY A 33 -3.62 4.36 -7.23
CA GLY A 33 -4.99 3.88 -7.42
C GLY A 33 -6.04 5.00 -7.28
N HIS A 34 -5.79 5.97 -6.40
CA HIS A 34 -6.69 7.13 -6.22
C HIS A 34 -6.47 8.24 -7.25
N PHE A 35 -5.23 8.40 -7.75
CA PHE A 35 -4.94 9.28 -8.88
C PHE A 35 -5.65 8.80 -10.16
N LEU A 36 -5.68 7.49 -10.41
CA LEU A 36 -6.44 6.88 -11.53
C LEU A 36 -7.96 7.10 -11.43
N LEU A 37 -8.48 7.22 -10.20
CA LEU A 37 -9.89 7.51 -9.94
C LEU A 37 -10.20 9.03 -9.86
N LYS A 38 -9.26 9.90 -10.27
CA LYS A 38 -9.34 11.38 -10.18
C LYS A 38 -9.58 11.93 -8.77
N LYS A 39 -9.33 11.14 -7.72
CA LYS A 39 -9.46 11.56 -6.31
C LYS A 39 -8.11 12.01 -5.75
N TRP A 40 -7.63 13.13 -6.28
CA TRP A 40 -6.32 13.73 -5.98
C TRP A 40 -6.06 13.92 -4.48
N GLY A 41 -7.05 14.42 -3.72
CA GLY A 41 -6.89 14.66 -2.29
C GLY A 41 -6.60 13.39 -1.48
N ARG A 42 -7.34 12.30 -1.74
CA ARG A 42 -7.11 11.01 -1.05
C ARG A 42 -5.79 10.38 -1.48
N GLY A 43 -5.48 10.41 -2.78
CA GLY A 43 -4.21 9.89 -3.29
C GLY A 43 -2.99 10.60 -2.69
N ALA A 44 -3.02 11.93 -2.64
CA ALA A 44 -1.95 12.73 -2.06
C ALA A 44 -1.78 12.49 -0.55
N LEU A 45 -2.88 12.43 0.21
CA LEU A 45 -2.82 12.20 1.65
C LEU A 45 -2.24 10.82 1.99
N LEU A 46 -2.59 9.80 1.20
CA LEU A 46 -2.05 8.45 1.36
C LEU A 46 -0.58 8.38 0.98
N LEU A 47 -0.21 8.99 -0.15
CA LEU A 47 1.19 9.09 -0.58
C LEU A 47 2.05 9.76 0.49
N VAL A 48 1.61 10.93 0.99
CA VAL A 48 2.34 11.67 2.03
C VAL A 48 2.43 10.87 3.32
N SER A 49 1.34 10.25 3.77
CA SER A 49 1.33 9.45 5.00
C SER A 49 2.27 8.24 4.93
N ILE A 50 2.20 7.46 3.84
CA ILE A 50 3.02 6.26 3.64
C ILE A 50 4.50 6.67 3.47
N ALA A 51 4.77 7.68 2.64
CA ALA A 51 6.12 8.19 2.45
C ALA A 51 6.72 8.76 3.74
N ALA A 52 5.94 9.46 4.55
CA ALA A 52 6.41 9.98 5.84
C ALA A 52 6.72 8.84 6.82
N MET A 53 5.82 7.86 6.99
CA MET A 53 6.09 6.70 7.87
C MET A 53 7.32 5.91 7.41
N PHE A 54 7.47 5.69 6.10
CA PHE A 54 8.62 5.00 5.54
C PHE A 54 9.92 5.80 5.75
N SER A 55 9.90 7.10 5.50
CA SER A 55 11.06 7.99 5.69
C SER A 55 11.47 8.09 7.16
N ILE A 56 10.51 8.15 8.09
CA ILE A 56 10.76 8.09 9.53
C ILE A 56 11.37 6.75 9.90
N GLY A 57 10.84 5.65 9.36
CA GLY A 57 11.40 4.31 9.55
C GLY A 57 12.87 4.21 9.13
N LEU A 58 13.22 4.77 7.98
CA LEU A 58 14.60 4.87 7.51
C LEU A 58 15.47 5.81 8.36
N ALA A 59 14.94 6.95 8.78
CA ALA A 59 15.66 7.90 9.64
C ALA A 59 15.99 7.29 11.02
N LEU A 60 15.14 6.39 11.51
CA LEU A 60 15.38 5.60 12.72
C LEU A 60 16.32 4.41 12.50
N GLN A 61 17.00 4.33 11.34
CA GLN A 61 17.87 3.22 10.95
C GLN A 61 17.15 1.87 10.94
N GLY A 62 15.86 1.88 10.57
CA GLY A 62 15.07 0.67 10.37
C GLY A 62 15.73 -0.25 9.33
N LYS A 63 15.69 -1.55 9.61
CA LYS A 63 16.18 -2.60 8.73
C LYS A 63 15.16 -2.82 7.62
N VAL A 64 15.64 -2.79 6.38
CA VAL A 64 14.86 -3.22 5.21
C VAL A 64 15.20 -4.67 4.96
N TYR A 65 14.23 -5.57 5.15
CA TYR A 65 14.49 -7.01 5.13
C TYR A 65 14.66 -7.53 3.69
N VAL A 66 15.48 -8.56 3.54
CA VAL A 66 15.84 -9.20 2.27
C VAL A 66 15.39 -10.66 2.33
N PRO A 67 14.86 -11.24 1.23
CA PRO A 67 14.47 -12.64 1.23
C PRO A 67 15.72 -13.52 1.35
N GLY A 68 15.80 -14.34 2.40
CA GLY A 68 16.93 -15.27 2.59
C GLY A 68 17.28 -15.63 4.03
N THR A 69 16.60 -15.09 5.04
CA THR A 69 16.83 -15.47 6.44
C THR A 69 15.93 -16.63 6.88
N SER A 70 16.44 -17.46 7.79
CA SER A 70 15.75 -18.63 8.34
C SER A 70 14.78 -18.31 9.48
N GLU A 71 14.73 -17.04 9.92
CA GLU A 71 13.83 -16.60 10.98
C GLU A 71 12.46 -16.19 10.43
N LEU A 72 11.39 -16.69 11.06
CA LEU A 72 10.02 -16.41 10.63
C LEU A 72 9.66 -14.92 10.71
N LEU A 73 10.15 -14.21 11.73
CA LEU A 73 9.91 -12.79 11.93
C LEU A 73 10.48 -11.94 10.78
N ASP A 74 11.66 -12.29 10.29
CA ASP A 74 12.29 -11.59 9.17
C ASP A 74 11.54 -11.79 7.86
N ILE A 75 11.02 -13.00 7.63
CA ILE A 75 10.17 -13.29 6.46
C ILE A 75 8.89 -12.45 6.54
N LEU A 76 8.28 -12.34 7.72
CA LEU A 76 7.09 -11.50 7.92
C LEU A 76 7.40 -10.01 7.70
N ASN A 77 8.52 -9.52 8.23
CA ASN A 77 8.94 -8.14 8.02
C ASN A 77 9.24 -7.87 6.54
N PHE A 78 9.88 -8.82 5.85
CA PHE A 78 10.11 -8.75 4.40
C PHE A 78 8.80 -8.66 3.61
N VAL A 79 7.78 -9.45 3.96
CA VAL A 79 6.46 -9.37 3.33
C VAL A 79 5.81 -8.00 3.56
N GLY A 80 5.98 -7.44 4.77
CA GLY A 80 5.56 -6.07 5.09
C GLY A 80 6.28 -5.03 4.23
N ASP A 81 7.59 -5.14 4.11
CA ASP A 81 8.44 -4.23 3.33
C ASP A 81 8.09 -4.30 1.84
N LEU A 82 7.81 -5.49 1.30
CA LEU A 82 7.35 -5.69 -0.07
C LEU A 82 6.00 -4.97 -0.32
N GLY A 83 5.19 -4.81 0.73
CA GLY A 83 3.97 -4.01 0.72
C GLY A 83 4.20 -2.54 0.36
N ASN A 84 5.39 -1.97 0.59
CA ASN A 84 5.73 -0.59 0.23
C ASN A 84 5.90 -0.37 -1.29
N GLY A 85 5.89 -1.43 -2.10
CA GLY A 85 5.94 -1.34 -3.56
C GLY A 85 7.21 -0.63 -4.04
N CYS A 86 7.06 0.45 -4.80
CA CYS A 86 8.18 1.22 -5.36
C CYS A 86 9.14 1.77 -4.28
N LEU A 87 8.63 2.14 -3.10
CA LEU A 87 9.47 2.65 -2.01
C LEU A 87 10.50 1.60 -1.54
N TYR A 88 10.13 0.32 -1.54
CA TYR A 88 11.05 -0.77 -1.22
C TYR A 88 12.18 -0.87 -2.26
N PHE A 89 11.84 -0.84 -3.55
CA PHE A 89 12.82 -0.88 -4.63
C PHE A 89 13.76 0.33 -4.61
N VAL A 90 13.24 1.53 -4.32
CA VAL A 90 14.04 2.75 -4.18
C VAL A 90 14.99 2.65 -2.99
N ALA A 91 14.49 2.25 -1.81
CA ALA A 91 15.34 2.06 -0.64
C ALA A 91 16.42 1.00 -0.89
N ARG A 92 16.08 -0.08 -1.57
CA ARG A 92 17.01 -1.15 -1.93
C ARG A 92 18.08 -0.70 -2.93
N ALA A 93 17.70 0.12 -3.91
CA ALA A 93 18.62 0.67 -4.92
C ALA A 93 19.60 1.68 -4.32
N MET A 94 19.17 2.40 -3.27
CA MET A 94 19.97 3.36 -2.53
C MET A 94 20.72 2.75 -1.33
N ASP A 95 20.62 1.43 -1.12
CA ASP A 95 21.17 0.70 0.02
C ASP A 95 20.74 1.25 1.40
N LEU A 96 19.57 1.89 1.45
CA LEU A 96 19.00 2.48 2.65
C LEU A 96 18.46 1.36 3.55
N GLY A 97 18.97 1.26 4.78
CA GLY A 97 18.55 0.25 5.77
C GLY A 97 19.34 -1.07 5.74
N ALA A 98 20.42 -1.16 4.95
CA ALA A 98 21.29 -2.35 4.89
C ALA A 98 22.20 -2.51 6.13
N SER A 99 22.56 -1.39 6.78
CA SER A 99 23.37 -1.36 8.00
C SER A 99 22.55 -0.82 9.17
N SER A 100 21.67 -1.65 9.77
CA SER A 100 21.05 -1.23 11.03
C SER A 100 21.97 -1.49 12.21
N VAL A 101 22.17 -0.45 13.01
CA VAL A 101 22.79 -0.57 14.33
C VAL A 101 21.75 -1.24 15.24
N GLN A 102 22.12 -2.32 15.94
CA GLN A 102 21.25 -3.00 16.91
C GLN A 102 21.01 -2.09 18.11
N THR A 103 20.11 -1.13 17.95
CA THR A 103 19.61 -0.25 18.98
C THR A 103 18.10 -0.40 19.05
N ALA A 104 17.51 -0.21 20.24
CA ALA A 104 16.06 -0.27 20.40
C ALA A 104 15.32 0.63 19.39
N VAL A 105 15.93 1.76 19.01
CA VAL A 105 15.40 2.72 18.03
C VAL A 105 15.27 2.09 16.63
N ALA A 106 16.24 1.30 16.18
CA ALA A 106 16.21 0.62 14.89
C ALA A 106 15.12 -0.46 14.81
N ASP A 107 14.83 -1.12 15.93
CA ASP A 107 13.74 -2.11 16.00
C ASP A 107 12.37 -1.45 15.90
N TYR A 108 12.22 -0.20 16.35
CA TYR A 108 11.00 0.58 16.12
C TYR A 108 10.94 1.09 14.67
N GLY A 109 12.06 1.56 14.12
CA GLY A 109 12.15 2.00 12.73
C GLY A 109 11.69 0.93 11.74
N SER A 110 12.16 -0.31 11.93
CA SER A 110 11.77 -1.46 11.11
C SER A 110 10.25 -1.72 11.15
N LYS A 111 9.62 -1.56 12.32
CA LYS A 111 8.15 -1.70 12.45
C LYS A 111 7.41 -0.59 11.71
N PHE A 112 7.92 0.65 11.72
CA PHE A 112 7.33 1.75 10.94
C PHE A 112 7.34 1.45 9.44
N ILE A 113 8.43 0.88 8.92
CA ILE A 113 8.55 0.47 7.52
C ILE A 113 7.51 -0.61 7.17
N VAL A 114 7.39 -1.65 8.01
CA VAL A 114 6.41 -2.72 7.83
C VAL A 114 4.98 -2.20 7.87
N VAL A 115 4.64 -1.34 8.83
CA VAL A 115 3.28 -0.77 8.95
C VAL A 115 2.96 0.12 7.74
N ALA A 116 3.92 0.88 7.23
CA ALA A 116 3.76 1.67 6.01
C ALA A 116 3.39 0.77 4.81
N GLY A 117 4.04 -0.39 4.69
CA GLY A 117 3.78 -1.34 3.61
C GLY A 117 2.41 -2.02 3.73
N LEU A 118 2.00 -2.39 4.94
CA LEU A 118 0.65 -2.92 5.20
C LEU A 118 -0.43 -1.88 4.88
N LEU A 119 -0.22 -0.61 5.26
CA LEU A 119 -1.13 0.49 4.91
C LEU A 119 -1.25 0.66 3.39
N ASN A 120 -0.13 0.57 2.66
CA ASN A 120 -0.15 0.64 1.20
C ASN A 120 -1.00 -0.47 0.57
N ILE A 121 -0.91 -1.70 1.08
CA ILE A 121 -1.75 -2.84 0.64
C ILE A 121 -3.22 -2.56 0.93
N ILE A 122 -3.57 -2.11 2.14
CA ILE A 122 -4.96 -1.78 2.51
C ILE A 122 -5.52 -0.69 1.59
N CYS A 123 -4.71 0.33 1.28
CA CYS A 123 -5.09 1.41 0.37
C CYS A 123 -5.28 0.93 -1.08
N ALA A 124 -4.46 -0.01 -1.55
CA ALA A 124 -4.64 -0.63 -2.86
C ALA A 124 -5.97 -1.42 -2.93
N VAL A 125 -6.32 -2.15 -1.87
CA VAL A 125 -7.59 -2.88 -1.75
C VAL A 125 -8.79 -1.92 -1.64
N ASP A 126 -8.66 -0.81 -0.92
CA ASP A 126 -9.71 0.21 -0.86
C ASP A 126 -9.92 0.88 -2.22
N ALA A 127 -8.85 1.22 -2.95
CA ALA A 127 -8.93 1.76 -4.30
C ALA A 127 -9.59 0.78 -5.28
N HIS A 128 -9.24 -0.52 -5.19
CA HIS A 128 -9.91 -1.58 -5.94
C HIS A 128 -11.41 -1.67 -5.61
N SER A 129 -11.76 -1.62 -4.32
CA SER A 129 -13.15 -1.65 -3.86
C SER A 129 -13.95 -0.44 -4.35
N LEU A 130 -13.30 0.73 -4.43
CA LEU A 130 -13.86 1.96 -5.00
C LEU A 130 -14.08 1.81 -6.52
N ALA A 131 -13.10 1.24 -7.23
CA ALA A 131 -13.17 0.99 -8.68
C ALA A 131 -14.25 -0.03 -9.07
N THR A 132 -14.51 -1.00 -8.19
CA THR A 132 -15.55 -2.05 -8.36
C THR A 132 -16.96 -1.53 -8.02
N GLY A 133 -17.11 -0.26 -7.63
CA GLY A 133 -18.42 0.37 -7.41
C GLY A 133 -19.11 -0.03 -6.09
N ARG A 134 -18.42 -0.72 -5.17
CA ARG A 134 -18.97 -1.16 -3.87
C ARG A 134 -19.06 -0.04 -2.83
N LYS A 135 -18.37 1.10 -3.03
CA LYS A 135 -18.45 2.27 -2.14
C LYS A 135 -18.68 3.55 -2.96
N ARG A 136 -19.76 4.28 -2.64
CA ARG A 136 -19.99 5.65 -3.12
C ARG A 136 -19.08 6.62 -2.36
N SER A 137 -18.76 7.71 -3.05
CA SER A 137 -17.68 8.67 -2.82
C SER A 137 -17.25 8.90 -1.39
#